data_AF-A0A2I4HH71-F1
#
_entry.id   AF-A0A2I4HH71-F1
#
_cell.length_a   1.000
_cell.length_b   1.000
_cell.length_c   1.000
_cell.angle_alpha   90.00
_cell.angle_beta   90.00
_cell.angle_gamma   90.00
#
_symmetry.space_group_name_H-M   'P 1'
#
loop_
_entity.id
_entity.type
_entity.pdbx_description
1 polymer ?
#
loop_
_entity_poly.entity_id
_entity_poly.type
_entity_poly.pdbx_seq_one_letter_code
_entity_poly.pdbx_strand_id
1 'polypeptide(L)'
;MAMGLQMYKLFMWATLLGISVSDARGKQYISAVGDPGMRRDGLRVAFEAWNFCNEVGEEAPGMGSPRAADCFDVSSFSLRHRVNETDNKLGVGNPFPGLGTEAVNNADLFAAQKELYLGSLCQVADTPNPWQFWMIMLKNGNFDTKSGLCPENGKKVPPFSSGRFPCFGKGCMNQPILYHELTHFSGGDRMRGSFNGTYDLGSDIRSELDGISFFEVVWEKKVGVGSWVFSHKLKTSKKYPWLMLYLRADATKGFSGGYHYDTRGMLKSPPESPNFKVRVTLDVKQGGGPKSQFYLIDIGSCWKNNGNPCDGDVLTDVTRYSEMIINPDTQAWCSPKSVGNCPPYHITPDNKKIYRNDTAHFPYGAYHYYCAPGNAQHLEQPVSTCDPYSNPQAQELVQLLPHPIWDEYGYPTKQGDGWVGDARTWELDVGGLSSRLYFYQDPGTPPARRIWTSIDMGTEIFVSDKEEMAEWTLSDFDVLYTSSPDS
;
A
#
# COMPACT_ATOMS: atom_id res chain seq x y z
N MET A 1 -48.84 -53.52 1.05
CA MET A 1 -48.52 -52.25 1.75
C MET A 1 -47.08 -52.16 2.28
N ALA A 2 -46.16 -53.08 1.93
CA ALA A 2 -44.76 -53.03 2.38
C ALA A 2 -43.76 -52.53 1.30
N MET A 3 -44.03 -52.74 0.01
CA MET A 3 -43.16 -52.28 -1.09
C MET A 3 -43.16 -50.75 -1.29
N GLY A 4 -44.29 -50.07 -1.06
CA GLY A 4 -44.40 -48.62 -1.26
C GLY A 4 -43.56 -47.81 -0.26
N LEU A 5 -43.38 -48.32 0.96
CA LEU A 5 -42.60 -47.66 2.01
C LEU A 5 -41.09 -47.76 1.76
N GLN A 6 -40.65 -48.79 1.04
CA GLN A 6 -39.25 -49.03 0.73
C GLN A 6 -38.77 -48.16 -0.44
N MET A 7 -39.62 -47.94 -1.45
CA MET A 7 -39.35 -46.96 -2.52
C MET A 7 -39.32 -45.52 -2.00
N TYR A 8 -40.20 -45.16 -1.06
CA TYR A 8 -40.22 -43.80 -0.48
C TYR A 8 -38.94 -43.50 0.31
N LYS A 9 -38.40 -44.48 1.04
CA LYS A 9 -37.11 -44.36 1.73
C LYS A 9 -35.96 -44.23 0.73
N LEU A 10 -35.90 -45.04 -0.32
CA LEU A 10 -34.88 -44.92 -1.36
C LEU A 10 -34.91 -43.57 -2.07
N PHE A 11 -36.11 -43.04 -2.35
CA PHE A 11 -36.26 -41.73 -2.99
C PHE A 11 -35.86 -40.58 -2.05
N MET A 12 -36.18 -40.65 -0.75
CA MET A 12 -35.71 -39.68 0.25
C MET A 12 -34.20 -39.72 0.47
N TRP A 13 -33.57 -40.90 0.48
CA TRP A 13 -32.12 -41.00 0.57
C TRP A 13 -31.44 -40.49 -0.71
N ALA A 14 -32.01 -40.73 -1.89
CA ALA A 14 -31.49 -40.19 -3.15
C ALA A 14 -31.67 -38.67 -3.27
N THR A 15 -32.75 -38.10 -2.72
CA THR A 15 -32.93 -36.62 -2.65
C THR A 15 -32.07 -35.99 -1.56
N LEU A 16 -31.86 -36.64 -0.41
CA LEU A 16 -30.91 -36.17 0.60
C LEU A 16 -29.46 -36.23 0.10
N LEU A 17 -29.07 -37.28 -0.64
CA LEU A 17 -27.76 -37.35 -1.31
C LEU A 17 -27.66 -36.36 -2.50
N GLY A 18 -28.75 -36.11 -3.22
CA GLY A 18 -28.80 -35.13 -4.30
C GLY A 18 -28.78 -33.67 -3.81
N ILE A 19 -29.29 -33.41 -2.60
CA ILE A 19 -29.26 -32.08 -1.95
C ILE A 19 -27.92 -31.86 -1.22
N SER A 20 -27.24 -32.91 -0.77
CA SER A 20 -25.88 -32.82 -0.19
C SER A 20 -24.75 -32.76 -1.23
N VAL A 21 -25.06 -32.83 -2.53
CA VAL A 21 -24.11 -32.52 -3.63
C VAL A 21 -24.61 -31.29 -4.40
N SER A 22 -25.17 -30.34 -3.67
CA SER A 22 -25.08 -28.93 -4.07
C SER A 22 -23.67 -28.46 -3.73
N ASP A 23 -22.68 -28.99 -4.44
CA ASP A 23 -21.36 -28.37 -4.51
C ASP A 23 -21.62 -26.98 -5.10
N ALA A 24 -21.75 -25.99 -4.22
CA ALA A 24 -21.29 -24.66 -4.54
C ALA A 24 -19.80 -24.83 -4.83
N ARG A 25 -19.46 -25.15 -6.10
CA ARG A 25 -18.13 -24.97 -6.66
C ARG A 25 -17.88 -23.46 -6.70
N GLY A 26 -17.78 -22.84 -5.52
CA GLY A 26 -17.10 -21.58 -5.39
C GLY A 26 -15.72 -21.81 -5.96
N LYS A 27 -15.31 -21.00 -6.94
CA LYS A 27 -13.96 -21.05 -7.49
C LYS A 27 -12.99 -21.10 -6.31
N GLN A 28 -12.19 -22.16 -6.22
CA GLN A 28 -11.22 -22.30 -5.16
C GLN A 28 -10.08 -21.32 -5.45
N TYR A 29 -10.21 -20.09 -4.95
CA TYR A 29 -9.16 -19.09 -5.07
C TYR A 29 -7.98 -19.44 -4.17
N ILE A 30 -6.77 -19.25 -4.68
CA ILE A 30 -5.53 -19.40 -3.90
C ILE A 30 -5.13 -18.00 -3.46
N SER A 31 -4.90 -17.82 -2.16
CA SER A 31 -4.43 -16.54 -1.64
C SER A 31 -2.92 -16.37 -1.88
N ALA A 32 -2.53 -15.19 -2.33
CA ALA A 32 -1.15 -14.75 -2.45
C ALA A 32 -0.56 -14.29 -1.10
N VAL A 33 -1.41 -13.92 -0.14
CA VAL A 33 -0.99 -13.46 1.19
C VAL A 33 -0.78 -14.63 2.16
N GLY A 34 0.11 -14.45 3.13
CA GLY A 34 0.36 -15.42 4.20
C GLY A 34 -0.75 -15.50 5.25
N ASP A 35 -1.55 -14.45 5.39
CA ASP A 35 -2.66 -14.35 6.33
C ASP A 35 -3.98 -14.00 5.61
N PRO A 36 -4.59 -14.94 4.86
CA PRO A 36 -5.76 -14.68 4.02
C PRO A 36 -6.94 -14.09 4.81
N GLY A 37 -7.39 -12.91 4.41
CA GLY A 37 -8.48 -12.18 5.07
C GLY A 37 -8.14 -11.70 6.48
N MET A 38 -6.85 -11.66 6.86
CA MET A 38 -6.37 -11.31 8.19
C MET A 38 -7.00 -12.18 9.31
N ARG A 39 -7.19 -13.48 9.02
CA ARG A 39 -7.95 -14.42 9.85
C ARG A 39 -7.12 -15.17 10.87
N ARG A 40 -5.79 -15.13 10.80
CA ARG A 40 -4.92 -15.75 11.80
C ARG A 40 -5.06 -15.03 13.15
N ASP A 41 -5.06 -15.78 14.25
CA ASP A 41 -5.10 -15.19 15.60
C ASP A 41 -3.74 -14.60 16.01
N GLY A 42 -2.63 -15.23 15.63
CA GLY A 42 -1.32 -14.59 15.71
C GLY A 42 -1.20 -13.52 14.64
N LEU A 43 -0.63 -12.37 14.98
CA LEU A 43 -0.48 -11.24 14.07
C LEU A 43 1.00 -10.94 13.79
N ARG A 44 1.27 -10.36 12.63
CA ARG A 44 2.57 -9.84 12.23
C ARG A 44 2.39 -8.46 11.60
N VAL A 45 2.72 -7.42 12.35
CA VAL A 45 2.67 -6.03 11.88
C VAL A 45 4.07 -5.46 11.93
N ALA A 46 4.48 -4.77 10.87
CA ALA A 46 5.66 -3.92 10.88
C ALA A 46 5.25 -2.45 10.68
N PHE A 47 6.10 -1.57 11.15
CA PHE A 47 6.01 -0.14 10.93
C PHE A 47 7.25 0.31 10.17
N GLU A 48 7.02 1.11 9.14
CA GLU A 48 8.04 1.90 8.49
C GLU A 48 7.64 3.36 8.43
N ALA A 49 8.62 4.24 8.60
CA ALA A 49 8.43 5.66 8.31
C ALA A 49 9.51 6.20 7.39
N TRP A 50 9.12 7.19 6.60
CA TRP A 50 9.93 7.81 5.57
C TRP A 50 9.88 9.33 5.60
N ASN A 51 10.95 9.92 5.07
CA ASN A 51 10.91 11.29 4.58
C ASN A 51 10.36 11.35 3.13
N PHE A 52 10.35 12.53 2.54
CA PHE A 52 9.82 12.78 1.20
C PHE A 52 10.35 11.83 0.11
N CYS A 53 11.64 11.47 0.16
CA CYS A 53 12.29 10.67 -0.88
C CYS A 53 12.42 9.19 -0.54
N ASN A 54 11.63 8.67 0.42
CA ASN A 54 11.67 7.28 0.88
C ASN A 54 13.04 6.86 1.44
N GLU A 55 13.67 7.79 2.16
CA GLU A 55 14.89 7.54 2.93
C GLU A 55 14.69 7.94 4.39
N VAL A 56 15.65 7.55 5.23
CA VAL A 56 15.71 7.95 6.64
C VAL A 56 16.38 9.30 6.77
N GLY A 57 17.56 9.45 6.17
CA GLY A 57 18.44 10.62 6.29
C GLY A 57 19.08 10.74 7.68
N GLU A 58 18.26 11.00 8.70
CA GLU A 58 18.68 11.11 10.11
C GLU A 58 17.62 10.47 11.02
N GLU A 59 18.06 9.77 12.07
CA GLU A 59 17.14 9.19 13.06
C GLU A 59 16.57 10.26 13.99
N ALA A 60 15.29 10.11 14.37
CA ALA A 60 14.70 10.97 15.38
C ALA A 60 15.44 10.78 16.73
N PRO A 61 15.80 11.86 17.44
CA PRO A 61 16.59 11.77 18.66
C PRO A 61 15.95 10.84 19.71
N GLY A 62 16.72 9.84 20.15
CA GLY A 62 16.29 8.88 21.17
C GLY A 62 15.25 7.84 20.73
N MET A 63 14.89 7.81 19.44
CA MET A 63 13.92 6.84 18.90
C MET A 63 14.57 5.62 18.27
N GLY A 64 15.75 5.77 17.67
CA GLY A 64 16.39 4.76 16.83
C GLY A 64 15.80 4.72 15.43
N SER A 65 16.06 3.63 14.72
CA SER A 65 15.67 3.47 13.32
C SER A 65 14.14 3.43 13.17
N PRO A 66 13.55 4.07 12.13
CA PRO A 66 12.10 4.14 11.89
C PRO A 66 11.53 2.82 11.36
N ARG A 67 11.88 1.74 12.05
CA ARG A 67 11.46 0.37 11.81
C ARG A 67 11.09 -0.26 13.13
N ALA A 68 9.87 -0.73 13.23
CA ALA A 68 9.40 -1.47 14.39
C ALA A 68 8.51 -2.63 13.95
N ALA A 69 8.29 -3.58 14.84
CA ALA A 69 7.37 -4.67 14.60
C ALA A 69 6.63 -5.09 15.87
N ASP A 70 5.43 -5.61 15.67
CA ASP A 70 4.70 -6.39 16.66
C ASP A 70 4.33 -7.73 16.02
N CYS A 71 4.95 -8.79 16.53
CA CYS A 71 4.70 -10.13 16.05
C CYS A 71 4.61 -11.12 17.19
N PHE A 72 3.53 -11.91 17.23
CA PHE A 72 3.27 -12.86 18.30
C PHE A 72 2.47 -14.07 17.83
N ASP A 73 2.69 -15.20 18.48
CA ASP A 73 1.81 -16.37 18.34
C ASP A 73 0.87 -16.46 19.53
N VAL A 74 -0.35 -16.95 19.29
CA VAL A 74 -1.35 -17.19 20.34
C VAL A 74 -1.27 -18.65 20.79
N SER A 75 -1.14 -18.88 22.10
CA SER A 75 -1.19 -20.22 22.69
C SER A 75 -1.93 -20.17 24.02
N SER A 76 -3.03 -20.92 24.17
CA SER A 76 -3.77 -21.06 25.44
C SER A 76 -4.09 -19.73 26.14
N PHE A 77 -4.60 -18.73 25.40
CA PHE A 77 -4.86 -17.36 25.90
C PHE A 77 -3.62 -16.63 26.43
N SER A 78 -2.43 -16.97 25.92
CA SER A 78 -1.20 -16.21 26.11
C SER A 78 -0.65 -15.77 24.75
N LEU A 79 0.02 -14.62 24.74
CA LEU A 79 0.71 -14.08 23.57
C LEU A 79 2.20 -14.33 23.73
N ARG A 80 2.80 -15.02 22.77
CA ARG A 80 4.24 -15.22 22.69
C ARG A 80 4.82 -14.27 21.66
N HIS A 81 5.26 -13.10 22.12
CA HIS A 81 5.93 -12.12 21.28
C HIS A 81 7.28 -12.65 20.78
N ARG A 82 7.60 -12.33 19.53
CA ARG A 82 8.85 -12.69 18.85
C ARG A 82 9.81 -11.50 18.76
N VAL A 83 9.27 -10.28 18.83
CA VAL A 83 9.99 -9.02 18.88
C VAL A 83 9.74 -8.38 20.24
N ASN A 84 10.78 -7.78 20.81
CA ASN A 84 10.72 -7.06 22.06
C ASN A 84 11.13 -5.59 21.89
N GLU A 85 10.96 -4.79 22.94
CA GLU A 85 11.27 -3.36 22.94
C GLU A 85 12.74 -3.05 22.57
N THR A 86 13.69 -3.92 22.93
CA THR A 86 15.11 -3.73 22.58
C THR A 86 15.32 -3.83 21.08
N ASP A 87 14.64 -4.78 20.42
CA ASP A 87 14.72 -4.95 18.97
C ASP A 87 14.12 -3.73 18.25
N ASN A 88 12.97 -3.23 18.74
CA ASN A 88 12.32 -2.04 18.19
C ASN A 88 13.13 -0.76 18.42
N LYS A 89 13.92 -0.67 19.50
CA LYS A 89 14.77 0.51 19.80
C LYS A 89 16.13 0.53 19.11
N LEU A 90 16.49 -0.50 18.34
CA LEU A 90 17.74 -0.49 17.59
C LEU A 90 17.82 0.72 16.65
N GLY A 91 18.92 1.46 16.72
CA GLY A 91 19.28 2.55 15.81
C GLY A 91 20.75 2.52 15.41
N VAL A 92 21.14 3.46 14.57
CA VAL A 92 22.51 3.59 14.05
C VAL A 92 23.54 3.48 15.19
N GLY A 93 24.57 2.67 14.98
CA GLY A 93 25.59 2.34 15.98
C GLY A 93 25.25 1.17 16.92
N ASN A 94 24.00 0.68 16.96
CA ASN A 94 23.66 -0.53 17.71
C ASN A 94 23.91 -1.79 16.87
N PRO A 95 24.67 -2.79 17.37
CA PRO A 95 24.88 -4.03 16.64
C PRO A 95 23.65 -4.95 16.72
N PHE A 96 23.35 -5.66 15.63
CA PHE A 96 22.43 -6.80 15.63
C PHE A 96 22.89 -7.90 14.66
N PRO A 97 22.43 -9.15 14.82
CA PRO A 97 22.83 -10.26 13.95
C PRO A 97 22.54 -9.98 12.47
N GLY A 98 23.57 -10.07 11.62
CA GLY A 98 23.44 -9.83 10.18
C GLY A 98 23.62 -8.38 9.74
N LEU A 99 23.87 -7.44 10.66
CA LEU A 99 24.19 -6.06 10.31
C LEU A 99 25.53 -5.99 9.55
N GLY A 100 25.48 -5.46 8.33
CA GLY A 100 26.64 -5.18 7.50
C GLY A 100 27.45 -3.99 8.01
N THR A 101 28.76 -4.02 7.78
CA THR A 101 29.69 -2.97 8.25
C THR A 101 29.35 -1.58 7.71
N GLU A 102 28.81 -1.50 6.49
CA GLU A 102 28.44 -0.25 5.82
C GLU A 102 27.18 0.38 6.43
N ALA A 103 26.30 -0.42 7.04
CA ALA A 103 25.05 0.05 7.65
C ALA A 103 25.25 0.60 9.06
N VAL A 104 26.38 0.31 9.72
CA VAL A 104 26.64 0.70 11.12
C VAL A 104 26.48 2.21 11.35
N ASN A 105 26.87 3.02 10.36
CA ASN A 105 26.84 4.50 10.43
C ASN A 105 25.97 5.13 9.34
N ASN A 106 25.08 4.36 8.70
CA ASN A 106 24.22 4.84 7.63
C ASN A 106 22.76 4.52 7.97
N ALA A 107 21.96 5.55 8.24
CA ALA A 107 20.59 5.40 8.72
C ALA A 107 19.67 4.69 7.70
N ASP A 108 19.88 4.95 6.41
CA ASP A 108 19.09 4.37 5.32
C ASP A 108 19.36 2.86 5.21
N LEU A 109 20.64 2.48 5.15
CA LEU A 109 21.07 1.07 5.12
C LEU A 109 20.72 0.34 6.42
N PHE A 110 20.82 1.03 7.56
CA PHE A 110 20.47 0.46 8.86
C PHE A 110 18.98 0.13 8.93
N ALA A 111 18.11 1.03 8.49
CA ALA A 111 16.67 0.77 8.44
C ALA A 111 16.33 -0.41 7.52
N ALA A 112 16.93 -0.46 6.32
CA ALA A 112 16.78 -1.58 5.40
C ALA A 112 17.11 -2.91 6.10
N GLN A 113 18.28 -3.00 6.72
CA GLN A 113 18.76 -4.23 7.35
C GLN A 113 18.03 -4.56 8.64
N LYS A 114 17.57 -3.56 9.40
CA LYS A 114 16.73 -3.76 10.58
C LYS A 114 15.38 -4.38 10.20
N GLU A 115 14.78 -3.95 9.09
CA GLU A 115 13.56 -4.59 8.57
C GLU A 115 13.79 -6.08 8.26
N LEU A 116 14.91 -6.42 7.62
CA LEU A 116 15.27 -7.81 7.35
C LEU A 116 15.46 -8.61 8.65
N TYR A 117 16.12 -8.02 9.64
CA TYR A 117 16.32 -8.61 10.96
C TYR A 117 14.98 -8.86 11.68
N LEU A 118 14.13 -7.85 11.80
CA LEU A 118 12.78 -8.00 12.38
C LEU A 118 11.97 -9.05 11.61
N GLY A 119 12.05 -9.04 10.28
CA GLY A 119 11.42 -10.04 9.43
C GLY A 119 11.89 -11.46 9.73
N SER A 120 13.17 -11.66 10.05
CA SER A 120 13.71 -12.96 10.43
C SER A 120 13.14 -13.49 11.77
N LEU A 121 12.87 -12.59 12.72
CA LEU A 121 12.25 -12.92 14.01
C LEU A 121 10.75 -13.24 13.87
N CYS A 122 10.08 -12.50 13.00
CA CYS A 122 8.64 -12.55 12.80
C CYS A 122 8.20 -13.58 11.75
N GLN A 123 9.13 -14.18 11.01
CA GLN A 123 8.83 -15.06 9.89
C GLN A 123 7.90 -16.22 10.27
N VAL A 124 6.91 -16.46 9.42
CA VAL A 124 6.05 -17.64 9.46
C VAL A 124 6.44 -18.55 8.30
N ALA A 125 6.78 -19.80 8.62
CA ALA A 125 7.04 -20.82 7.61
C ALA A 125 5.75 -21.19 6.89
N ASP A 126 5.77 -21.19 5.57
CA ASP A 126 4.62 -21.49 4.72
C ASP A 126 5.08 -21.94 3.32
N THR A 127 4.14 -22.42 2.50
CA THR A 127 4.34 -22.86 1.12
C THR A 127 3.62 -21.91 0.15
N PRO A 128 4.21 -21.55 -1.00
CA PRO A 128 5.54 -21.94 -1.48
C PRO A 128 6.69 -21.23 -0.76
N ASN A 129 6.43 -20.07 -0.15
CA ASN A 129 7.44 -19.24 0.52
C ASN A 129 6.96 -18.84 1.92
N PRO A 130 7.89 -18.59 2.85
CA PRO A 130 7.58 -17.97 4.13
C PRO A 130 7.12 -16.51 3.95
N TRP A 131 6.47 -15.96 4.98
CA TRP A 131 5.99 -14.57 4.99
C TRP A 131 6.23 -13.89 6.33
N GLN A 132 6.08 -12.56 6.35
CA GLN A 132 6.43 -11.71 7.48
C GLN A 132 5.29 -10.76 7.84
N PHE A 133 5.07 -9.64 7.13
CA PHE A 133 4.37 -8.49 7.69
C PHE A 133 3.17 -7.99 6.89
N TRP A 134 2.12 -7.61 7.60
CA TRP A 134 1.31 -6.46 7.20
C TRP A 134 2.10 -5.20 7.54
N MET A 135 2.33 -4.32 6.58
CA MET A 135 3.20 -3.15 6.78
C MET A 135 2.35 -1.90 6.98
N ILE A 136 2.59 -1.17 8.07
CA ILE A 136 2.08 0.19 8.25
C ILE A 136 3.16 1.13 7.75
N MET A 137 2.87 1.86 6.67
CA MET A 137 3.79 2.83 6.10
C MET A 137 3.30 4.24 6.41
N LEU A 138 4.19 5.04 7.00
CA LEU A 138 3.98 6.46 7.25
C LEU A 138 5.00 7.28 6.46
N LYS A 139 4.55 8.34 5.79
CA LYS A 139 5.45 9.25 5.07
C LYS A 139 5.08 10.70 5.32
N ASN A 140 6.10 11.56 5.44
CA ASN A 140 5.91 13.00 5.43
C ASN A 140 6.38 13.61 4.11
N GLY A 141 5.60 14.59 3.65
CA GLY A 141 5.82 15.30 2.40
C GLY A 141 6.63 16.59 2.51
N ASN A 142 7.32 16.81 3.64
CA ASN A 142 8.19 17.97 3.76
C ASN A 142 9.47 17.76 2.96
N PHE A 143 9.92 18.77 2.22
CA PHE A 143 11.08 18.63 1.34
C PHE A 143 12.10 19.75 1.55
N ASP A 144 13.26 19.40 2.11
CA ASP A 144 14.40 20.31 2.27
C ASP A 144 15.25 20.35 1.00
N THR A 145 14.93 21.28 0.11
CA THR A 145 15.69 21.50 -1.14
C THR A 145 17.10 22.05 -0.90
N LYS A 146 17.46 22.42 0.35
CA LYS A 146 18.79 22.91 0.72
C LYS A 146 19.73 21.81 1.22
N SER A 147 19.19 20.63 1.52
CA SER A 147 19.97 19.50 2.07
C SER A 147 20.77 18.74 1.01
N GLY A 148 20.25 18.65 -0.22
CA GLY A 148 20.82 17.76 -1.25
C GLY A 148 20.65 16.26 -0.95
N LEU A 149 19.78 15.90 0.00
CA LEU A 149 19.57 14.51 0.42
C LEU A 149 18.84 13.69 -0.65
N CYS A 150 17.77 14.23 -1.23
CA CYS A 150 16.95 13.51 -2.18
C CYS A 150 17.54 13.58 -3.60
N PRO A 151 17.75 12.44 -4.26
CA PRO A 151 18.20 12.40 -5.66
C PRO A 151 17.08 12.84 -6.62
N GLU A 152 17.47 13.30 -7.81
CA GLU A 152 16.57 13.58 -8.93
C GLU A 152 16.59 12.40 -9.91
N ASN A 153 15.57 11.53 -9.89
CA ASN A 153 15.51 10.31 -10.70
C ASN A 153 16.82 9.48 -10.58
N GLY A 154 17.26 9.19 -9.35
CA GLY A 154 18.49 8.45 -9.05
C GLY A 154 19.77 9.29 -9.09
N LYS A 155 19.75 10.50 -9.67
CA LYS A 155 20.95 11.34 -9.77
C LYS A 155 21.09 12.22 -8.54
N LYS A 156 22.25 12.15 -7.87
CA LYS A 156 22.57 13.10 -6.81
C LYS A 156 22.66 14.50 -7.38
N VAL A 157 21.93 15.44 -6.79
CA VAL A 157 21.89 16.84 -7.22
C VAL A 157 22.29 17.77 -6.07
N PRO A 158 22.92 18.92 -6.37
CA PRO A 158 23.18 19.92 -5.35
C PRO A 158 21.88 20.57 -4.86
N PRO A 159 21.93 21.28 -3.71
CA PRO A 159 20.85 22.14 -3.24
C PRO A 159 20.26 23.05 -4.33
N PHE A 160 18.93 23.18 -4.35
CA PHE A 160 18.21 24.02 -5.30
C PHE A 160 17.15 24.88 -4.59
N SER A 161 16.46 25.73 -5.36
CA SER A 161 15.38 26.59 -4.86
C SER A 161 14.05 26.19 -5.48
N SER A 162 13.08 25.82 -4.65
CA SER A 162 11.70 25.57 -5.04
C SER A 162 10.78 26.02 -3.92
N GLY A 163 9.61 26.57 -4.27
CA GLY A 163 8.55 26.95 -3.32
C GLY A 163 7.38 25.97 -3.32
N ARG A 164 7.51 24.82 -3.99
CA ARG A 164 6.40 23.89 -4.22
C ARG A 164 6.04 23.04 -2.99
N PHE A 165 7.01 22.78 -2.11
CA PHE A 165 6.86 21.84 -1.02
C PHE A 165 7.14 22.50 0.34
N PRO A 166 6.39 22.12 1.38
CA PRO A 166 6.57 22.67 2.72
C PRO A 166 7.92 22.23 3.31
N CYS A 167 8.64 23.15 3.95
CA CYS A 167 9.76 22.82 4.82
C CYS A 167 10.06 24.02 5.73
N PHE A 168 10.30 23.77 7.01
CA PHE A 168 10.63 24.79 8.00
C PHE A 168 12.13 24.88 8.30
N GLY A 169 12.97 24.33 7.42
CA GLY A 169 14.42 24.28 7.55
C GLY A 169 14.93 22.92 8.05
N LYS A 170 16.14 22.91 8.62
CA LYS A 170 16.81 21.69 9.09
C LYS A 170 15.87 20.86 9.99
N GLY A 171 15.74 19.58 9.67
CA GLY A 171 14.89 18.64 10.40
C GLY A 171 13.44 18.58 9.89
N CYS A 172 13.09 19.25 8.79
CA CYS A 172 11.75 19.09 8.21
C CYS A 172 11.55 17.71 7.56
N MET A 173 12.62 17.10 7.02
CA MET A 173 12.65 15.74 6.43
C MET A 173 13.06 14.67 7.45
N ASN A 174 12.47 14.71 8.64
CA ASN A 174 12.83 13.79 9.72
C ASN A 174 11.87 12.58 9.80
N GLN A 175 12.13 11.70 10.76
CA GLN A 175 11.30 10.56 11.14
C GLN A 175 10.35 10.91 12.29
N PRO A 176 9.24 10.16 12.45
CA PRO A 176 8.31 10.40 13.53
C PRO A 176 8.85 9.91 14.88
N ILE A 177 8.34 10.48 15.96
CA ILE A 177 8.29 9.78 17.25
C ILE A 177 7.27 8.66 17.12
N LEU A 178 7.64 7.46 17.54
CA LEU A 178 6.80 6.26 17.52
C LEU A 178 6.62 5.73 18.94
N TYR A 179 5.37 5.54 19.33
CA TYR A 179 4.99 4.80 20.53
C TYR A 179 4.32 3.50 20.11
N HIS A 180 4.84 2.42 20.65
CA HIS A 180 4.32 1.07 20.45
C HIS A 180 3.61 0.60 21.71
N GLU A 181 2.33 0.28 21.57
CA GLU A 181 1.60 -0.50 22.56
C GLU A 181 1.64 -1.97 22.13
N LEU A 182 2.46 -2.76 22.82
CA LEU A 182 2.59 -4.19 22.57
C LEU A 182 1.22 -4.86 22.66
N THR A 183 0.93 -5.73 21.70
CA THR A 183 -0.35 -6.43 21.66
C THR A 183 -0.57 -7.21 22.94
N HIS A 184 -1.76 -7.07 23.53
CA HIS A 184 -2.13 -7.75 24.78
C HIS A 184 -3.60 -8.11 24.78
N PHE A 185 -4.04 -8.90 25.75
CA PHE A 185 -5.46 -9.16 25.97
C PHE A 185 -6.11 -7.95 26.66
N SER A 186 -7.00 -7.24 25.97
CA SER A 186 -7.70 -6.06 26.49
C SER A 186 -8.98 -6.41 27.29
N GLY A 187 -9.17 -7.70 27.60
CA GLY A 187 -10.28 -8.23 28.39
C GLY A 187 -10.90 -9.47 27.76
N GLY A 188 -10.99 -10.57 28.54
CA GLY A 188 -11.50 -11.84 28.04
C GLY A 188 -10.65 -12.39 26.90
N ASP A 189 -11.25 -12.55 25.73
CA ASP A 189 -10.65 -13.11 24.51
C ASP A 189 -10.38 -12.06 23.42
N ARG A 190 -10.43 -10.76 23.77
CA ARG A 190 -10.08 -9.67 22.87
C ARG A 190 -8.60 -9.32 22.97
N MET A 191 -7.95 -9.19 21.83
CA MET A 191 -6.56 -8.76 21.66
C MET A 191 -6.53 -7.37 21.04
N ARG A 192 -5.62 -6.52 21.51
CA ARG A 192 -5.42 -5.15 21.03
C ARG A 192 -3.94 -4.76 21.09
N GLY A 193 -3.46 -4.09 20.05
CA GLY A 193 -2.15 -3.42 20.04
C GLY A 193 -2.23 -2.15 19.19
N SER A 194 -1.19 -1.31 19.25
CA SER A 194 -1.18 -0.08 18.45
C SER A 194 0.21 0.46 18.16
N PHE A 195 0.31 1.21 17.05
CA PHE A 195 1.36 2.17 16.79
C PHE A 195 0.74 3.56 16.73
N ASN A 196 1.33 4.53 17.42
CA ASN A 196 0.93 5.93 17.30
C ASN A 196 2.13 6.85 17.45
N GLY A 197 1.95 8.12 17.09
CA GLY A 197 3.08 9.04 17.12
C GLY A 197 2.84 10.37 16.44
N THR A 198 3.93 11.11 16.23
CA THR A 198 3.91 12.45 15.64
C THR A 198 5.22 12.76 14.94
N TYR A 199 5.18 13.57 13.88
CA TYR A 199 6.38 14.17 13.30
C TYR A 199 6.81 15.45 14.02
N ASP A 200 5.94 16.05 14.83
CA ASP A 200 6.23 17.27 15.58
C ASP A 200 7.13 16.98 16.79
N LEU A 201 8.43 16.78 16.52
CA LEU A 201 9.43 16.42 17.53
C LEU A 201 9.44 17.40 18.71
N GLY A 202 9.47 16.85 19.93
CA GLY A 202 9.43 17.62 21.18
C GLY A 202 8.03 17.96 21.68
N SER A 203 6.98 17.54 20.97
CA SER A 203 5.59 17.65 21.43
C SER A 203 5.22 16.48 22.35
N ASP A 204 4.36 16.72 23.33
CA ASP A 204 3.79 15.68 24.19
C ASP A 204 2.41 15.26 23.68
N ILE A 205 2.34 14.10 23.01
CA ILE A 205 1.06 13.52 22.56
C ILE A 205 0.14 13.06 23.69
N ARG A 206 0.61 13.04 24.96
CA ARG A 206 -0.26 12.82 26.13
C ARG A 206 -1.03 14.08 26.54
N SER A 207 -0.67 15.23 25.98
CA SER A 207 -1.37 16.50 26.16
C SER A 207 -2.38 16.75 25.02
N GLU A 208 -2.88 17.97 24.86
CA GLU A 208 -3.81 18.30 23.78
C GLU A 208 -3.15 18.12 22.41
N LEU A 209 -3.84 17.43 21.48
CA LEU A 209 -3.37 17.22 20.11
C LEU A 209 -3.42 18.51 19.25
N ASP A 210 -3.65 19.67 19.83
CA ASP A 210 -3.79 20.93 19.10
C ASP A 210 -2.44 21.39 18.56
N GLY A 211 -2.40 21.79 17.29
CA GLY A 211 -1.16 22.25 16.65
C GLY A 211 -0.14 21.16 16.28
N ILE A 212 -0.42 19.87 16.52
CA ILE A 212 0.50 18.76 16.26
C ILE A 212 -0.04 17.75 15.26
N SER A 213 0.87 17.15 14.49
CA SER A 213 0.57 16.03 13.61
C SER A 213 0.38 14.79 14.46
N PHE A 214 -0.45 13.87 13.98
CA PHE A 214 -0.72 12.65 14.71
C PHE A 214 -1.01 11.52 13.74
N PHE A 215 -0.46 10.34 14.03
CA PHE A 215 -0.93 9.11 13.40
C PHE A 215 -1.22 8.09 14.50
N GLU A 216 -2.19 7.23 14.22
CA GLU A 216 -2.50 6.08 15.06
C GLU A 216 -3.04 4.95 14.20
N VAL A 217 -2.53 3.76 14.44
CA VAL A 217 -3.07 2.51 13.92
C VAL A 217 -3.28 1.56 15.09
N VAL A 218 -4.53 1.25 15.35
CA VAL A 218 -4.94 0.27 16.38
C VAL A 218 -5.44 -0.97 15.66
N TRP A 219 -4.94 -2.14 16.05
CA TRP A 219 -5.47 -3.42 15.58
C TRP A 219 -6.17 -4.15 16.71
N GLU A 220 -7.35 -4.68 16.41
CA GLU A 220 -8.14 -5.45 17.36
C GLU A 220 -8.72 -6.71 16.74
N LYS A 221 -8.81 -7.76 17.56
CA LYS A 221 -9.46 -9.01 17.18
C LYS A 221 -9.92 -9.80 18.40
N LYS A 222 -11.00 -10.55 18.22
CA LYS A 222 -11.41 -11.60 19.17
C LYS A 222 -10.83 -12.94 18.73
N VAL A 223 -10.19 -13.68 19.64
CA VAL A 223 -9.55 -14.98 19.34
C VAL A 223 -10.55 -15.93 18.67
N GLY A 224 -10.14 -16.55 17.56
CA GLY A 224 -10.91 -17.52 16.79
C GLY A 224 -12.07 -16.92 15.99
N VAL A 225 -12.24 -15.59 15.96
CA VAL A 225 -13.38 -14.93 15.34
C VAL A 225 -12.93 -13.92 14.30
N GLY A 226 -13.38 -14.13 13.06
CA GLY A 226 -13.32 -13.14 11.99
C GLY A 226 -11.91 -12.66 11.64
N SER A 227 -11.86 -11.42 11.15
CA SER A 227 -10.68 -10.73 10.68
C SER A 227 -10.10 -9.79 11.76
N TRP A 228 -8.81 -9.51 11.70
CA TRP A 228 -8.25 -8.35 12.38
C TRP A 228 -8.84 -7.07 11.79
N VAL A 229 -9.20 -6.12 12.66
CA VAL A 229 -9.66 -4.79 12.25
C VAL A 229 -8.58 -3.79 12.56
N PHE A 230 -8.06 -3.12 11.54
CA PHE A 230 -7.10 -2.03 11.66
C PHE A 230 -7.83 -0.70 11.58
N SER A 231 -7.85 0.05 12.68
CA SER A 231 -8.39 1.40 12.75
C SER A 231 -7.27 2.41 12.61
N HIS A 232 -7.40 3.31 11.65
CA HIS A 232 -6.38 4.30 11.31
C HIS A 232 -6.89 5.70 11.61
N LYS A 233 -5.97 6.55 12.05
CA LYS A 233 -6.16 7.99 12.18
C LYS A 233 -4.92 8.70 11.68
N LEU A 234 -5.12 9.75 10.88
CA LEU A 234 -4.04 10.60 10.39
C LEU A 234 -4.46 12.06 10.51
N LYS A 235 -3.64 12.87 11.17
CA LYS A 235 -3.86 14.30 11.38
C LYS A 235 -2.63 15.09 10.94
N THR A 236 -2.82 16.12 10.13
CA THR A 236 -1.76 17.06 9.75
C THR A 236 -1.57 18.17 10.78
N SER A 237 -0.43 18.87 10.67
CA SER A 237 -0.17 20.11 11.41
C SER A 237 0.33 21.20 10.47
N LYS A 238 0.48 22.43 10.99
CA LYS A 238 1.10 23.52 10.21
C LYS A 238 2.53 23.19 9.77
N LYS A 239 3.28 22.42 10.56
CA LYS A 239 4.65 22.00 10.22
C LYS A 239 4.68 20.82 9.25
N TYR A 240 3.68 19.95 9.32
CA TYR A 240 3.55 18.76 8.50
C TYR A 240 2.17 18.73 7.82
N PRO A 241 1.95 19.60 6.82
CA PRO A 241 0.66 19.73 6.14
C PRO A 241 0.44 18.66 5.06
N TRP A 242 1.46 17.83 4.78
CA TRP A 242 1.37 16.69 3.88
C TRP A 242 1.87 15.43 4.57
N LEU A 243 0.96 14.49 4.78
CA LEU A 243 1.23 13.19 5.40
C LEU A 243 0.51 12.08 4.64
N MET A 244 1.07 10.88 4.71
CA MET A 244 0.55 9.67 4.08
C MET A 244 0.63 8.51 5.08
N LEU A 245 -0.44 7.72 5.18
CA LEU A 245 -0.52 6.55 6.06
C LEU A 245 -1.25 5.41 5.35
N TYR A 246 -0.57 4.29 5.12
CA TYR A 246 -1.10 3.09 4.46
C TYR A 246 -0.95 1.83 5.30
N LEU A 247 -1.86 0.89 5.04
CA LEU A 247 -1.66 -0.53 5.31
C LEU A 247 -1.31 -1.23 4.00
N ARG A 248 -0.18 -1.94 3.97
CA ARG A 248 0.37 -2.57 2.76
C ARG A 248 0.52 -4.08 2.90
N ALA A 249 0.30 -4.76 1.78
CA ALA A 249 0.73 -6.14 1.54
C ALA A 249 1.93 -6.14 0.59
N ASP A 250 3.14 -6.18 1.14
CA ASP A 250 4.37 -6.16 0.35
C ASP A 250 4.85 -7.57 -0.03
N ALA A 251 5.70 -7.66 -1.04
CA ALA A 251 6.43 -8.87 -1.40
C ALA A 251 7.32 -9.33 -0.25
N THR A 252 7.45 -10.64 -0.12
CA THR A 252 8.33 -11.25 0.90
C THR A 252 9.81 -11.06 0.61
N LYS A 253 10.16 -10.65 -0.62
CA LYS A 253 11.50 -10.35 -1.12
C LYS A 253 11.42 -9.37 -2.29
N GLY A 254 12.52 -8.69 -2.55
CA GLY A 254 12.67 -7.70 -3.60
C GLY A 254 12.21 -6.31 -3.17
N PHE A 255 12.13 -5.43 -4.15
CA PHE A 255 11.79 -4.02 -4.00
C PHE A 255 10.27 -3.84 -3.90
N SER A 256 9.82 -3.01 -2.95
CA SER A 256 8.40 -2.72 -2.71
C SER A 256 8.19 -1.22 -2.54
N GLY A 257 7.06 -0.68 -3.01
CA GLY A 257 6.59 0.67 -2.66
C GLY A 257 7.52 1.85 -2.97
N GLY A 258 8.37 1.76 -4.01
CA GLY A 258 9.33 2.82 -4.34
C GLY A 258 10.65 2.75 -3.59
N TYR A 259 10.85 1.68 -2.82
CA TYR A 259 12.06 1.42 -2.07
C TYR A 259 13.01 0.51 -2.86
N HIS A 260 14.28 0.90 -2.97
CA HIS A 260 15.28 0.20 -3.79
C HIS A 260 16.07 -0.86 -3.02
N TYR A 261 15.63 -1.23 -1.81
CA TYR A 261 16.24 -2.30 -1.02
C TYR A 261 15.29 -3.48 -0.84
N ASP A 262 15.85 -4.64 -0.51
CA ASP A 262 15.09 -5.86 -0.23
C ASP A 262 14.15 -5.66 0.97
N THR A 263 12.88 -6.04 0.82
CA THR A 263 11.82 -5.83 1.82
C THR A 263 11.26 -7.15 2.37
N ARG A 264 10.45 -7.07 3.44
CA ARG A 264 9.73 -8.22 4.02
C ARG A 264 8.24 -7.92 4.15
N GLY A 265 7.40 -8.85 3.73
CA GLY A 265 5.98 -8.57 3.56
C GLY A 265 5.07 -9.80 3.63
N MET A 266 3.84 -9.64 3.13
CA MET A 266 2.77 -10.62 3.25
C MET A 266 2.61 -11.47 1.98
N LEU A 267 3.01 -10.97 0.81
CA LEU A 267 2.85 -11.64 -0.48
C LEU A 267 3.90 -12.73 -0.67
N LYS A 268 3.52 -13.97 -0.36
CA LYS A 268 4.33 -15.19 -0.55
C LYS A 268 4.67 -15.43 -2.01
N SER A 269 3.80 -14.97 -2.89
CA SER A 269 3.99 -14.98 -4.33
C SER A 269 3.41 -13.66 -4.84
N PRO A 270 4.22 -12.75 -5.39
CA PRO A 270 3.72 -11.50 -5.96
C PRO A 270 2.70 -11.80 -7.08
N PRO A 271 1.53 -11.15 -7.09
CA PRO A 271 0.55 -11.34 -8.16
C PRO A 271 0.99 -10.68 -9.46
N GLU A 272 0.58 -11.28 -10.58
CA GLU A 272 0.87 -10.79 -11.94
C GLU A 272 -0.44 -10.51 -12.68
N SER A 273 -0.53 -9.35 -13.32
CA SER A 273 -1.69 -9.02 -14.16
C SER A 273 -1.76 -9.95 -15.39
N PRO A 274 -2.96 -10.36 -15.83
CA PRO A 274 -4.27 -9.95 -15.32
C PRO A 274 -4.83 -10.82 -14.18
N ASN A 275 -4.08 -11.76 -13.64
CA ASN A 275 -4.65 -12.96 -13.02
C ASN A 275 -4.82 -12.87 -11.50
N PHE A 276 -5.35 -11.76 -10.99
CA PHE A 276 -5.62 -11.64 -9.56
C PHE A 276 -6.70 -10.62 -9.22
N LYS A 277 -7.37 -10.87 -8.10
CA LYS A 277 -8.31 -9.97 -7.46
C LYS A 277 -7.83 -9.57 -6.07
N VAL A 278 -8.37 -8.47 -5.56
CA VAL A 278 -8.18 -8.06 -4.17
C VAL A 278 -9.54 -7.95 -3.49
N ARG A 279 -9.65 -8.54 -2.31
CA ARG A 279 -10.82 -8.41 -1.44
C ARG A 279 -10.44 -7.60 -0.21
N VAL A 280 -11.27 -6.64 0.16
CA VAL A 280 -11.07 -5.82 1.37
C VAL A 280 -12.39 -5.25 1.87
N THR A 281 -12.58 -5.19 3.18
CA THR A 281 -13.63 -4.40 3.82
C THR A 281 -13.05 -3.05 4.24
N LEU A 282 -13.64 -1.97 3.71
CA LEU A 282 -13.25 -0.58 3.98
C LEU A 282 -14.44 0.20 4.56
N ASP A 283 -14.18 0.97 5.61
CA ASP A 283 -15.10 1.95 6.18
C ASP A 283 -14.35 3.27 6.41
N VAL A 284 -14.63 4.27 5.58
CA VAL A 284 -14.11 5.63 5.75
C VAL A 284 -15.04 6.38 6.70
N LYS A 285 -14.52 6.77 7.87
CA LYS A 285 -15.29 7.48 8.89
C LYS A 285 -15.19 8.99 8.73
N GLN A 286 -14.01 9.47 8.33
CA GLN A 286 -13.73 10.87 8.08
C GLN A 286 -12.67 11.00 6.98
N GLY A 287 -12.92 11.87 6.01
CA GLY A 287 -11.96 12.20 4.96
C GLY A 287 -10.99 13.31 5.40
N GLY A 288 -9.74 13.24 4.94
CA GLY A 288 -8.68 14.23 5.25
C GLY A 288 -8.82 15.56 4.51
N GLY A 289 -10.05 16.06 4.36
CA GLY A 289 -10.37 17.28 3.62
C GLY A 289 -10.43 17.10 2.10
N PRO A 290 -10.78 18.16 1.35
CA PRO A 290 -11.06 18.11 -0.09
C PRO A 290 -9.82 17.87 -0.96
N LYS A 291 -8.62 18.06 -0.39
CA LYS A 291 -7.33 17.82 -1.06
C LYS A 291 -6.74 16.44 -0.74
N SER A 292 -7.37 15.67 0.15
CA SER A 292 -6.90 14.31 0.44
C SER A 292 -7.13 13.38 -0.74
N GLN A 293 -6.14 12.55 -1.02
CA GLN A 293 -6.25 11.43 -1.93
C GLN A 293 -6.39 10.20 -1.05
N PHE A 294 -7.59 9.61 -1.04
CA PHE A 294 -7.82 8.35 -0.34
C PHE A 294 -7.83 7.24 -1.38
N TYR A 295 -6.86 6.35 -1.29
CA TYR A 295 -6.69 5.26 -2.21
C TYR A 295 -7.49 4.05 -1.70
N LEU A 296 -8.56 3.70 -2.41
CA LEU A 296 -9.24 2.42 -2.21
C LEU A 296 -8.28 1.28 -2.43
N ILE A 297 -7.42 1.44 -3.44
CA ILE A 297 -6.29 0.58 -3.71
C ILE A 297 -5.22 1.38 -4.45
N ASP A 298 -3.98 1.19 -4.03
CA ASP A 298 -2.75 1.59 -4.72
C ASP A 298 -1.92 0.31 -4.91
N ILE A 299 -1.47 0.05 -6.13
CA ILE A 299 -0.59 -1.09 -6.41
C ILE A 299 0.75 -0.58 -6.92
N GLY A 300 1.83 -1.05 -6.28
CA GLY A 300 3.20 -0.70 -6.59
C GLY A 300 3.97 -1.84 -7.26
N SER A 301 4.82 -1.49 -8.21
CA SER A 301 5.74 -2.41 -8.89
C SER A 301 7.01 -1.69 -9.36
N CYS A 302 7.98 -2.44 -9.89
CA CYS A 302 9.21 -1.93 -10.44
C CYS A 302 9.64 -2.68 -11.71
N TRP A 303 9.88 -1.95 -12.79
CA TRP A 303 10.59 -2.44 -13.98
C TRP A 303 11.32 -1.31 -14.69
N LYS A 304 12.26 -1.63 -15.58
CA LYS A 304 13.01 -0.64 -16.36
C LYS A 304 12.21 -0.22 -17.60
N ASN A 305 12.52 0.94 -18.18
CA ASN A 305 11.85 1.40 -19.41
C ASN A 305 12.03 0.45 -20.60
N ASN A 306 13.04 -0.42 -20.57
CA ASN A 306 13.26 -1.46 -21.58
C ASN A 306 12.54 -2.79 -21.31
N GLY A 307 11.68 -2.84 -20.30
CA GLY A 307 10.89 -4.02 -19.94
C GLY A 307 11.59 -5.03 -19.02
N ASN A 308 12.88 -4.86 -18.73
CA ASN A 308 13.58 -5.72 -17.79
C ASN A 308 13.08 -5.50 -16.35
N PRO A 309 13.12 -6.53 -15.47
CA PRO A 309 12.91 -6.34 -14.04
C PRO A 309 13.91 -5.34 -13.46
N CYS A 310 13.51 -4.66 -12.38
CA CYS A 310 14.41 -3.84 -11.58
C CYS A 310 15.51 -4.68 -10.92
N ASP A 311 16.67 -4.06 -10.70
CA ASP A 311 17.85 -4.70 -10.08
C ASP A 311 18.48 -3.88 -8.95
N GLY A 312 17.89 -2.73 -8.61
CA GLY A 312 18.34 -1.82 -7.56
C GLY A 312 19.17 -0.66 -8.11
N ASP A 313 19.38 -0.58 -9.43
CA ASP A 313 20.02 0.56 -10.06
C ASP A 313 19.03 1.73 -10.18
N VAL A 314 19.13 2.65 -9.22
CA VAL A 314 18.26 3.84 -9.13
C VAL A 314 18.27 4.75 -10.36
N LEU A 315 19.26 4.63 -11.26
CA LEU A 315 19.32 5.42 -12.48
C LEU A 315 18.43 4.84 -13.60
N THR A 316 18.23 3.53 -13.61
CA THR A 316 17.54 2.83 -14.69
C THR A 316 16.23 2.19 -14.25
N ASP A 317 16.09 1.87 -12.96
CA ASP A 317 14.87 1.40 -12.35
C ASP A 317 13.78 2.47 -12.38
N VAL A 318 12.53 2.01 -12.49
CA VAL A 318 11.35 2.87 -12.47
C VAL A 318 10.26 2.22 -11.63
N THR A 319 9.85 2.91 -10.57
CA THR A 319 8.71 2.51 -9.75
C THR A 319 7.41 2.92 -10.43
N ARG A 320 6.39 2.06 -10.36
CA ARG A 320 5.12 2.29 -11.03
C ARG A 320 3.95 2.04 -10.13
N TYR A 321 2.99 2.95 -10.20
CA TYR A 321 1.80 2.93 -9.37
C TYR A 321 0.53 3.00 -10.21
N SER A 322 -0.50 2.32 -9.73
CA SER A 322 -1.87 2.44 -10.21
C SER A 322 -2.79 2.65 -9.02
N GLU A 323 -3.45 3.80 -8.98
CA GLU A 323 -4.10 4.32 -7.79
C GLU A 323 -5.57 4.63 -8.06
N MET A 324 -6.50 4.10 -7.27
CA MET A 324 -7.93 4.46 -7.33
C MET A 324 -8.29 5.40 -6.19
N ILE A 325 -8.50 6.67 -6.50
CA ILE A 325 -8.86 7.71 -5.52
C ILE A 325 -10.38 7.75 -5.34
N ILE A 326 -10.88 7.59 -4.12
CA ILE A 326 -12.34 7.57 -3.83
C ILE A 326 -12.88 8.80 -3.11
N ASN A 327 -12.03 9.79 -2.81
CA ASN A 327 -12.50 11.07 -2.29
C ASN A 327 -13.37 11.77 -3.36
N PRO A 328 -14.68 12.02 -3.11
CA PRO A 328 -15.59 12.60 -4.09
C PRO A 328 -15.22 14.03 -4.51
N ASP A 329 -14.44 14.74 -3.70
CA ASP A 329 -14.00 16.11 -4.02
C ASP A 329 -12.86 16.13 -5.05
N THR A 330 -12.18 14.99 -5.27
CA THR A 330 -11.09 14.89 -6.24
C THR A 330 -11.62 15.00 -7.68
N GLN A 331 -11.14 16.00 -8.41
CA GLN A 331 -11.53 16.29 -9.79
C GLN A 331 -10.54 15.70 -10.79
N ALA A 332 -11.01 15.32 -11.98
CA ALA A 332 -10.14 14.91 -13.08
C ALA A 332 -9.26 16.07 -13.55
N TRP A 333 -7.93 15.90 -13.53
CA TRP A 333 -7.00 16.84 -14.18
C TRP A 333 -6.75 16.46 -15.64
N CYS A 334 -6.94 15.19 -15.98
CA CYS A 334 -7.04 14.73 -17.36
C CYS A 334 -8.33 15.29 -18.00
N SER A 335 -8.17 16.04 -19.09
CA SER A 335 -9.29 16.63 -19.82
C SER A 335 -8.93 16.90 -21.28
N PRO A 336 -9.91 17.15 -22.18
CA PRO A 336 -9.64 17.57 -23.56
C PRO A 336 -8.78 18.85 -23.66
N LYS A 337 -8.76 19.68 -22.61
CA LYS A 337 -7.98 20.93 -22.55
C LYS A 337 -6.62 20.75 -21.85
N SER A 338 -6.39 19.60 -21.23
CA SER A 338 -5.21 19.31 -20.40
C SER A 338 -4.70 17.90 -20.68
N VAL A 339 -4.55 17.56 -21.97
CA VAL A 339 -4.16 16.22 -22.44
C VAL A 339 -2.79 15.74 -21.94
N GLY A 340 -1.92 16.64 -21.47
CA GLY A 340 -0.64 16.29 -20.85
C GLY A 340 -0.78 15.54 -19.52
N ASN A 341 -1.94 15.62 -18.88
CA ASN A 341 -2.31 14.90 -17.66
C ASN A 341 -3.01 13.55 -17.95
N CYS A 342 -3.18 13.20 -19.22
CA CYS A 342 -3.88 12.00 -19.64
C CYS A 342 -2.90 10.95 -20.17
N PRO A 343 -3.16 9.64 -19.93
CA PRO A 343 -2.39 8.61 -20.62
C PRO A 343 -2.60 8.72 -22.14
N PRO A 344 -1.62 8.35 -22.98
CA PRO A 344 -1.71 8.47 -24.44
C PRO A 344 -2.94 7.77 -25.05
N TYR A 345 -3.37 6.67 -24.44
CA TYR A 345 -4.57 5.95 -24.86
C TYR A 345 -5.20 5.19 -23.69
N HIS A 346 -6.47 4.84 -23.86
CA HIS A 346 -7.23 3.92 -23.03
C HIS A 346 -7.46 2.62 -23.82
N ILE A 347 -7.43 1.47 -23.14
CA ILE A 347 -7.78 0.17 -23.71
C ILE A 347 -9.07 -0.30 -23.04
N THR A 348 -10.11 -0.47 -23.83
CA THR A 348 -11.40 -0.98 -23.37
C THR A 348 -11.35 -2.49 -23.10
N PRO A 349 -12.40 -3.07 -22.49
CA PRO A 349 -12.49 -4.50 -22.22
C PRO A 349 -12.36 -5.40 -23.46
N ASP A 350 -12.90 -4.94 -24.59
CA ASP A 350 -12.85 -5.59 -25.90
C ASP A 350 -11.56 -5.29 -26.69
N ASN A 351 -10.52 -4.78 -26.03
CA ASN A 351 -9.20 -4.44 -26.59
C ASN A 351 -9.22 -3.32 -27.63
N LYS A 352 -10.25 -2.46 -27.63
CA LYS A 352 -10.26 -1.26 -28.46
C LYS A 352 -9.36 -0.20 -27.84
N LYS A 353 -8.37 0.26 -28.61
CA LYS A 353 -7.51 1.38 -28.24
C LYS A 353 -8.19 2.71 -28.61
N ILE A 354 -8.36 3.58 -27.63
CA ILE A 354 -8.93 4.92 -27.79
C ILE A 354 -7.85 5.93 -27.41
N TYR A 355 -7.38 6.71 -28.38
CA TYR A 355 -6.35 7.71 -28.14
C TYR A 355 -6.90 8.94 -27.43
N ARG A 356 -6.10 9.59 -26.59
CA ARG A 356 -6.48 10.81 -25.85
C ARG A 356 -6.83 12.02 -26.72
N ASN A 357 -6.62 11.94 -28.03
CA ASN A 357 -7.03 12.97 -29.00
C ASN A 357 -8.43 12.67 -29.60
N ASP A 358 -8.96 11.47 -29.42
CA ASP A 358 -10.35 11.14 -29.72
C ASP A 358 -11.25 11.67 -28.60
N THR A 359 -11.47 12.99 -28.63
CA THR A 359 -12.21 13.71 -27.58
C THR A 359 -13.66 13.25 -27.41
N ALA A 360 -14.22 12.53 -28.39
CA ALA A 360 -15.58 12.03 -28.34
C ALA A 360 -15.71 10.73 -27.53
N HIS A 361 -14.65 9.93 -27.45
CA HIS A 361 -14.70 8.58 -26.86
C HIS A 361 -13.72 8.34 -25.72
N PHE A 362 -12.66 9.16 -25.60
CA PHE A 362 -11.69 8.97 -24.53
C PHE A 362 -12.33 9.27 -23.15
N PRO A 363 -12.19 8.38 -22.15
CA PRO A 363 -12.88 8.52 -20.87
C PRO A 363 -12.11 9.45 -19.92
N TYR A 364 -12.02 10.75 -20.24
CA TYR A 364 -11.23 11.71 -19.46
C TYR A 364 -11.59 11.71 -17.96
N GLY A 365 -12.88 11.65 -17.63
CA GLY A 365 -13.36 11.66 -16.24
C GLY A 365 -12.96 10.42 -15.43
N ALA A 366 -12.45 9.37 -16.07
CA ALA A 366 -11.99 8.16 -15.41
C ALA A 366 -10.53 8.26 -14.90
N TYR A 367 -9.79 9.27 -15.35
CA TYR A 367 -8.39 9.50 -14.99
C TYR A 367 -8.26 10.80 -14.21
N HIS A 368 -7.67 10.73 -13.02
CA HIS A 368 -7.25 11.93 -12.31
C HIS A 368 -6.04 12.53 -13.02
N TYR A 369 -4.94 11.77 -13.07
CA TYR A 369 -3.63 12.23 -13.53
C TYR A 369 -2.79 11.05 -14.02
N TYR A 370 -2.10 11.26 -15.13
CA TYR A 370 -1.00 10.41 -15.59
C TYR A 370 0.28 11.24 -15.62
N CYS A 371 1.36 10.68 -15.09
CA CYS A 371 2.69 11.24 -15.27
C CYS A 371 3.68 10.15 -15.67
N ALA A 372 4.56 10.51 -16.60
CA ALA A 372 5.55 9.61 -17.17
C ALA A 372 6.86 9.61 -16.35
N PRO A 373 7.71 8.57 -16.47
CA PRO A 373 8.94 8.50 -15.73
C PRO A 373 9.99 9.50 -16.23
N GLY A 374 10.68 10.15 -15.30
CA GLY A 374 11.64 11.23 -15.59
C GLY A 374 12.89 10.76 -16.35
N ASN A 375 13.15 9.45 -16.40
CA ASN A 375 14.25 8.84 -17.16
C ASN A 375 13.82 8.26 -18.52
N ALA A 376 12.58 8.49 -18.96
CA ALA A 376 12.10 8.08 -20.28
C ALA A 376 12.76 8.85 -21.43
N GLN A 377 13.09 8.17 -22.53
CA GLN A 377 13.78 8.76 -23.68
C GLN A 377 12.87 9.10 -24.87
N HIS A 378 11.67 8.49 -24.94
CA HIS A 378 10.81 8.51 -26.12
C HIS A 378 9.36 8.89 -25.80
N LEU A 379 9.18 9.85 -24.88
CA LEU A 379 7.87 10.32 -24.43
C LEU A 379 7.05 10.95 -25.56
N GLU A 380 5.79 10.53 -25.69
CA GLU A 380 4.83 11.13 -26.61
C GLU A 380 4.29 12.45 -26.05
N GLN A 381 4.73 13.56 -26.62
CA GLN A 381 4.32 14.90 -26.20
C GLN A 381 2.91 15.26 -26.70
N PRO A 382 2.12 16.03 -25.93
CA PRO A 382 2.46 16.59 -24.61
C PRO A 382 2.30 15.56 -23.48
N VAL A 383 3.19 15.57 -22.49
CA VAL A 383 3.06 14.75 -21.27
C VAL A 383 3.78 15.38 -20.09
N SER A 384 3.20 15.24 -18.89
CA SER A 384 3.84 15.61 -17.63
C SER A 384 4.76 14.48 -17.14
N THR A 385 5.92 14.81 -16.59
CA THR A 385 6.74 13.83 -15.85
C THR A 385 6.37 13.85 -14.38
N CYS A 386 6.52 12.72 -13.70
CA CYS A 386 6.28 12.66 -12.26
C CYS A 386 7.29 13.50 -11.48
N ASP A 387 6.98 13.80 -10.22
CA ASP A 387 7.93 14.46 -9.34
C ASP A 387 9.22 13.62 -9.25
N PRO A 388 10.40 14.20 -9.53
CA PRO A 388 11.62 13.42 -9.67
C PRO A 388 12.31 13.15 -8.33
N TYR A 389 11.76 13.65 -7.22
CA TYR A 389 12.38 13.58 -5.89
C TYR A 389 11.62 12.69 -4.91
N SER A 390 10.37 12.31 -5.19
CA SER A 390 9.50 11.60 -4.22
C SER A 390 9.93 10.15 -3.96
N ASN A 391 10.80 9.61 -4.81
CA ASN A 391 11.39 8.27 -4.72
C ASN A 391 12.90 8.38 -5.06
N PRO A 392 13.75 7.42 -4.63
CA PRO A 392 15.16 7.44 -4.98
C PRO A 392 15.39 7.32 -6.49
N GLN A 393 14.58 6.52 -7.18
CA GLN A 393 14.54 6.32 -8.63
C GLN A 393 13.34 7.04 -9.28
N ALA A 394 13.31 7.07 -10.62
CA ALA A 394 12.17 7.62 -11.35
C ALA A 394 10.87 6.86 -11.05
N GLN A 395 9.74 7.54 -11.16
CA GLN A 395 8.42 6.96 -10.94
C GLN A 395 7.46 7.25 -12.10
N GLU A 396 6.46 6.40 -12.28
CA GLU A 396 5.33 6.58 -13.21
C GLU A 396 4.01 6.33 -12.46
N LEU A 397 3.05 7.24 -12.60
CA LEU A 397 1.77 7.16 -11.89
C LEU A 397 0.60 7.11 -12.87
N VAL A 398 -0.36 6.22 -12.61
CA VAL A 398 -1.68 6.23 -13.24
C VAL A 398 -2.73 6.36 -12.13
N GLN A 399 -3.26 7.57 -11.96
CA GLN A 399 -4.28 7.85 -10.96
C GLN A 399 -5.67 7.84 -11.60
N LEU A 400 -6.58 7.07 -11.02
CA LEU A 400 -7.93 6.79 -11.50
C LEU A 400 -8.98 7.41 -10.57
N LEU A 401 -10.15 7.66 -11.15
CA LEU A 401 -11.34 8.12 -10.44
C LEU A 401 -12.53 7.18 -10.67
N PRO A 402 -13.52 7.15 -9.76
CA PRO A 402 -14.75 6.40 -9.93
C PRO A 402 -15.42 6.75 -11.27
N HIS A 403 -15.68 5.73 -12.09
CA HIS A 403 -16.23 5.91 -13.42
C HIS A 403 -16.90 4.63 -13.92
N PRO A 404 -18.00 4.69 -14.70
CA PRO A 404 -18.72 3.50 -15.16
C PRO A 404 -17.88 2.54 -16.02
N ILE A 405 -16.78 3.03 -16.61
CA ILE A 405 -15.88 2.21 -17.42
C ILE A 405 -15.10 1.17 -16.59
N TRP A 406 -15.10 1.31 -15.26
CA TRP A 406 -14.45 0.37 -14.34
C TRP A 406 -15.39 -0.68 -13.76
N ASP A 407 -16.69 -0.64 -14.11
CA ASP A 407 -17.74 -1.49 -13.53
C ASP A 407 -17.44 -2.98 -13.64
N GLU A 408 -16.95 -3.44 -14.80
CA GLU A 408 -16.63 -4.85 -15.01
C GLU A 408 -15.48 -5.38 -14.13
N TYR A 409 -14.65 -4.48 -13.60
CA TYR A 409 -13.58 -4.81 -12.67
C TYR A 409 -14.03 -4.73 -11.20
N GLY A 410 -15.29 -4.39 -10.93
CA GLY A 410 -15.82 -4.23 -9.57
C GLY A 410 -15.39 -2.95 -8.85
N TYR A 411 -14.79 -2.00 -9.57
CA TYR A 411 -14.35 -0.71 -9.04
C TYR A 411 -15.51 0.29 -8.90
N PRO A 412 -15.35 1.36 -8.10
CA PRO A 412 -16.31 2.45 -7.99
C PRO A 412 -16.77 3.01 -9.35
N THR A 413 -18.07 3.21 -9.54
CA THR A 413 -18.64 3.68 -10.82
C THR A 413 -19.04 5.15 -10.80
N LYS A 414 -19.17 5.75 -9.62
CA LYS A 414 -19.50 7.17 -9.42
C LYS A 414 -18.79 7.73 -8.19
N GLN A 415 -18.56 9.05 -8.19
CA GLN A 415 -17.99 9.74 -7.03
C GLN A 415 -18.85 9.50 -5.78
N GLY A 416 -18.19 9.22 -4.66
CA GLY A 416 -18.83 8.93 -3.37
C GLY A 416 -19.06 7.44 -3.09
N ASP A 417 -18.92 6.55 -4.09
CA ASP A 417 -18.96 5.10 -3.84
C ASP A 417 -17.81 4.66 -2.92
N GLY A 418 -18.15 4.01 -1.80
CA GLY A 418 -17.20 3.56 -0.77
C GLY A 418 -16.64 4.67 0.11
N TRP A 419 -17.23 5.87 0.05
CA TRP A 419 -16.81 7.00 0.87
C TRP A 419 -17.54 7.03 2.24
N VAL A 420 -17.50 8.18 2.91
CA VAL A 420 -18.09 8.36 4.25
C VAL A 420 -19.57 7.99 4.27
N GLY A 421 -19.93 7.06 5.15
CA GLY A 421 -21.30 6.53 5.29
C GLY A 421 -21.64 5.37 4.35
N ASP A 422 -20.66 4.88 3.58
CA ASP A 422 -20.83 3.82 2.57
C ASP A 422 -19.78 2.71 2.76
N ALA A 423 -19.71 2.19 3.99
CA ALA A 423 -18.85 1.08 4.36
C ALA A 423 -19.22 -0.17 3.54
N ARG A 424 -18.21 -0.84 2.97
CA ARG A 424 -18.45 -2.01 2.12
C ARG A 424 -17.25 -2.94 2.00
N THR A 425 -17.54 -4.16 1.60
CA THR A 425 -16.52 -5.12 1.15
C THR A 425 -16.41 -5.06 -0.37
N TRP A 426 -15.22 -4.75 -0.85
CA TRP A 426 -14.85 -4.73 -2.25
C TRP A 426 -14.28 -6.08 -2.69
N GLU A 427 -14.59 -6.48 -3.92
CA GLU A 427 -13.86 -7.51 -4.66
C GLU A 427 -13.45 -6.92 -6.01
N LEU A 428 -12.21 -6.46 -6.08
CA LEU A 428 -11.66 -5.72 -7.21
C LEU A 428 -10.90 -6.67 -8.12
N ASP A 429 -11.17 -6.66 -9.43
CA ASP A 429 -10.33 -7.29 -10.45
C ASP A 429 -9.15 -6.40 -10.82
N VAL A 430 -8.25 -6.30 -9.84
CA VAL A 430 -7.06 -5.46 -9.88
C VAL A 430 -6.13 -5.90 -11.01
N GLY A 431 -5.94 -7.20 -11.19
CA GLY A 431 -5.16 -7.75 -12.29
C GLY A 431 -5.77 -7.40 -13.65
N GLY A 432 -7.06 -7.63 -13.82
CA GLY A 432 -7.80 -7.31 -15.04
C GLY A 432 -7.63 -5.84 -15.42
N LEU A 433 -7.94 -4.91 -14.51
CA LEU A 433 -7.84 -3.47 -14.77
C LEU A 433 -6.39 -3.05 -15.05
N SER A 434 -5.46 -3.41 -14.16
CA SER A 434 -4.07 -2.99 -14.27
C SER A 434 -3.36 -3.54 -15.51
N SER A 435 -3.85 -4.62 -16.12
CA SER A 435 -3.32 -5.13 -17.40
C SER A 435 -3.62 -4.21 -18.60
N ARG A 436 -4.65 -3.37 -18.49
CA ARG A 436 -5.12 -2.48 -19.57
C ARG A 436 -4.65 -1.04 -19.44
N LEU A 437 -4.17 -0.66 -18.27
CA LEU A 437 -3.62 0.67 -18.03
C LEU A 437 -2.35 0.90 -18.86
N TYR A 438 -2.15 2.16 -19.25
CA TYR A 438 -0.95 2.58 -19.94
C TYR A 438 0.21 2.73 -18.95
N PHE A 439 1.32 2.08 -19.25
CA PHE A 439 2.62 2.35 -18.63
C PHE A 439 3.65 2.50 -19.75
N TYR A 440 4.54 3.48 -19.61
CA TYR A 440 5.55 3.83 -20.56
C TYR A 440 6.56 2.70 -20.72
N GLN A 441 6.96 2.50 -21.97
CA GLN A 441 7.97 1.54 -22.36
C GLN A 441 8.70 2.05 -23.61
N ASP A 442 10.03 1.88 -23.65
CA ASP A 442 10.85 2.30 -24.77
C ASP A 442 10.45 1.54 -26.06
N PRO A 443 10.31 2.24 -27.20
CA PRO A 443 9.96 1.61 -28.47
C PRO A 443 10.91 0.48 -28.85
N GLY A 444 10.35 -0.64 -29.33
CA GLY A 444 11.11 -1.80 -29.79
C GLY A 444 11.63 -2.71 -28.68
N THR A 445 11.27 -2.47 -27.42
CA THR A 445 11.66 -3.32 -26.29
C THR A 445 10.60 -4.40 -25.96
N PRO A 446 11.00 -5.54 -25.37
CA PRO A 446 10.05 -6.61 -25.02
C PRO A 446 9.09 -6.18 -23.91
N PRO A 447 7.77 -6.46 -24.00
CA PRO A 447 6.80 -6.04 -22.99
C PRO A 447 7.20 -6.40 -21.55
N ALA A 448 7.10 -5.43 -20.64
CA ALA A 448 7.34 -5.68 -19.22
C ALA A 448 6.32 -6.66 -18.64
N ARG A 449 6.76 -7.53 -17.74
CA ARG A 449 5.86 -8.32 -16.89
C ARG A 449 5.34 -7.44 -15.75
N ARG A 450 4.02 -7.41 -15.56
CA ARG A 450 3.36 -6.58 -14.54
C ARG A 450 3.16 -7.39 -13.27
N ILE A 451 4.25 -7.57 -12.53
CA ILE A 451 4.29 -8.26 -11.24
C ILE A 451 4.20 -7.20 -10.15
N TRP A 452 3.14 -7.21 -9.35
CA TRP A 452 2.90 -6.19 -8.32
C TRP A 452 3.51 -6.65 -7.00
N THR A 453 4.43 -5.87 -6.47
CA THR A 453 5.17 -6.20 -5.24
C THR A 453 4.62 -5.47 -4.02
N SER A 454 3.64 -4.58 -4.19
CA SER A 454 3.04 -3.81 -3.11
C SER A 454 1.57 -3.54 -3.44
N ILE A 455 0.68 -3.69 -2.45
CA ILE A 455 -0.77 -3.48 -2.57
C ILE A 455 -1.24 -2.79 -1.28
N ASP A 456 -1.73 -1.57 -1.44
CA ASP A 456 -1.79 -0.58 -0.39
C ASP A 456 -3.18 0.06 -0.31
N MET A 457 -3.59 0.39 0.91
CA MET A 457 -4.82 1.15 1.16
C MET A 457 -4.61 2.16 2.26
N GLY A 458 -5.18 3.35 2.07
CA GLY A 458 -5.14 4.43 3.04
C GLY A 458 -5.19 5.78 2.35
N THR A 459 -4.61 6.80 2.98
CA THR A 459 -4.75 8.17 2.49
C THR A 459 -3.44 8.94 2.52
N GLU A 460 -3.34 9.81 1.54
CA GLU A 460 -2.40 10.91 1.43
C GLU A 460 -3.17 12.23 1.61
N ILE A 461 -2.95 12.92 2.72
CA ILE A 461 -3.49 14.26 2.93
C ILE A 461 -2.53 15.24 2.27
N PHE A 462 -2.88 15.75 1.10
CA PHE A 462 -2.04 16.71 0.38
C PHE A 462 -2.11 18.12 1.01
N VAL A 463 -1.11 18.96 0.73
CA VAL A 463 -0.89 20.28 1.37
C VAL A 463 -2.19 21.09 1.56
N SER A 464 -2.64 21.15 2.81
CA SER A 464 -3.79 21.96 3.24
C SER A 464 -3.34 23.19 4.03
N ASP A 465 -4.14 24.24 3.91
CA ASP A 465 -4.06 25.50 4.65
C ASP A 465 -4.71 25.40 6.05
N LYS A 466 -5.28 24.24 6.36
CA LYS A 466 -5.88 23.89 7.66
C LYS A 466 -5.32 22.56 8.15
N GLU A 467 -5.48 22.32 9.44
CA GLU A 467 -5.26 20.98 10.00
C GLU A 467 -6.40 20.08 9.54
N GLU A 468 -6.06 18.97 8.90
CA GLU A 468 -7.00 17.98 8.40
C GLU A 468 -6.86 16.71 9.21
N MET A 469 -7.93 15.93 9.27
CA MET A 469 -7.94 14.64 9.94
C MET A 469 -8.71 13.62 9.10
N ALA A 470 -8.14 12.44 8.93
CA ALA A 470 -8.75 11.30 8.29
C ALA A 470 -8.85 10.14 9.29
N GLU A 471 -9.95 9.38 9.21
CA GLU A 471 -10.20 8.19 10.00
C GLU A 471 -10.86 7.11 9.15
N TRP A 472 -10.34 5.88 9.22
CA TRP A 472 -10.91 4.74 8.48
C TRP A 472 -10.58 3.41 9.16
N THR A 473 -11.27 2.35 8.74
CA THR A 473 -10.95 0.98 9.15
C THR A 473 -10.78 0.05 7.96
N LEU A 474 -9.88 -0.93 8.12
CA LEU A 474 -9.62 -1.99 7.14
C LEU A 474 -9.73 -3.36 7.82
N SER A 475 -10.31 -4.32 7.11
CA SER A 475 -10.36 -5.73 7.49
C SER A 475 -10.61 -6.61 6.27
N ASP A 476 -10.60 -7.93 6.45
CA ASP A 476 -10.86 -8.92 5.39
C ASP A 476 -9.94 -8.80 4.16
N PHE A 477 -8.74 -8.25 4.34
CA PHE A 477 -7.80 -8.06 3.24
C PHE A 477 -7.24 -9.39 2.74
N ASP A 478 -7.50 -9.72 1.48
CA ASP A 478 -6.98 -10.88 0.78
C ASP A 478 -6.59 -10.54 -0.67
N VAL A 479 -5.62 -11.26 -1.21
CA VAL A 479 -5.17 -11.15 -2.60
C VAL A 479 -5.32 -12.53 -3.23
N LEU A 480 -6.21 -12.64 -4.21
CA LEU A 480 -6.73 -13.90 -4.71
C LEU A 480 -6.27 -14.14 -6.14
N TYR A 481 -5.54 -15.21 -6.39
CA TYR A 481 -5.24 -15.65 -7.75
C TYR A 481 -6.49 -16.10 -8.46
N THR A 482 -6.75 -15.54 -9.64
CA THR A 482 -7.79 -16.05 -10.52
C THR A 482 -7.18 -17.14 -11.37
N SER A 483 -7.72 -18.36 -11.28
CA SER A 483 -7.45 -19.37 -12.30
C SER A 483 -7.82 -18.78 -13.66
N SER A 484 -6.89 -18.79 -14.62
CA SER A 484 -7.14 -18.35 -15.99
C SER A 484 -8.42 -19.04 -16.52
N PRO A 485 -9.24 -18.38 -17.37
CA PRO A 485 -10.41 -19.01 -17.98
C PRO A 485 -10.13 -20.30 -18.77
N ASP A 486 -8.86 -20.65 -19.02
CA ASP A 486 -8.44 -21.82 -19.78
C ASP A 486 -7.65 -22.83 -18.93
N SER A 487 -8.33 -23.47 -17.98
CA SER A 487 -7.90 -24.75 -17.37
C SER A 487 -8.82 -25.88 -17.78
#